data_AF-A0A963W8L0-F1
#
_entry.id   AF-A0A963W8L0-F1
#
_cell.length_a   1.000
_cell.length_b   1.000
_cell.length_c   1.000
_cell.angle_alpha   90.00
_cell.angle_beta   90.00
_cell.angle_gamma   90.00
#
_symmetry.space_group_name_H-M   'P 1'
#
loop_
_entity.id
_entity.type
_entity.pdbx_description
1 polymer ?
#
loop_
_entity_poly.entity_id
_entity_poly.type
_entity_poly.pdbx_seq_one_letter_code
_entity_poly.pdbx_strand_id
1 'polypeptide(L)'
;MRYGFVFACAVILGTAALQASAPPPKPDLADLVSGNYAGDVISDARGSSRDNVDVTVSRIAPNTVSVKSSYSRIPTRTFRLERVMDTIQNKGGEEVFLVELKKSPISLMLTIDDVSWAGVRSGDAIP
;
A
#
# COMPACT_ATOMS: atom_id res chain seq x y z
N MET A 1 37.36 20.70 61.75
CA MET A 1 37.61 21.05 60.32
C MET A 1 38.21 19.82 59.65
N ARG A 2 37.42 19.08 58.85
CA ARG A 2 37.82 17.82 58.21
C ARG A 2 37.82 18.03 56.69
N TYR A 3 39.00 17.90 56.10
CA TYR A 3 39.26 17.87 54.66
C TYR A 3 39.16 16.44 54.13
N GLY A 4 38.78 16.26 52.86
CA GLY A 4 39.16 15.07 52.08
C GLY A 4 38.14 14.53 51.09
N PHE A 5 38.01 15.22 49.95
CA PHE A 5 37.46 14.73 48.68
C PHE A 5 38.24 13.50 48.17
N VAL A 6 37.56 12.49 47.58
CA VAL A 6 37.88 11.92 46.24
C VAL A 6 36.64 11.20 45.71
N PHE A 7 36.04 11.71 44.62
CA PHE A 7 35.08 10.98 43.77
C PHE A 7 35.86 10.45 42.55
N ALA A 8 35.97 9.13 42.40
CA ALA A 8 36.57 8.51 41.22
C ALA A 8 35.48 8.23 40.19
N CYS A 9 35.40 9.06 39.13
CA CYS A 9 34.57 8.83 37.96
C CYS A 9 35.33 7.95 36.96
N ALA A 10 34.97 6.67 36.86
CA ALA A 10 35.44 5.79 35.80
C ALA A 10 34.55 5.96 34.56
N VAL A 11 35.06 6.68 33.55
CA VAL A 11 34.41 6.83 32.25
C VAL A 11 34.67 5.56 31.44
N ILE A 12 33.65 4.72 31.29
CA ILE A 12 33.67 3.60 30.34
C ILE A 12 33.40 4.18 28.95
N LEU A 13 34.44 4.24 28.12
CA LEU A 13 34.32 4.58 26.70
C LEU A 13 33.65 3.42 25.97
N GLY A 14 32.33 3.51 25.76
CA GLY A 14 31.60 2.62 24.88
C GLY A 14 31.92 2.92 23.41
N THR A 15 32.50 1.96 22.70
CA THR A 15 32.64 1.99 21.24
C THR A 15 31.27 1.75 20.60
N ALA A 16 30.55 2.83 20.28
CA ALA A 16 29.40 2.76 19.40
C ALA A 16 29.90 2.44 17.97
N ALA A 17 29.79 1.18 17.56
CA ALA A 17 29.93 0.81 16.16
C ALA A 17 28.81 1.50 15.37
N LEU A 18 29.17 2.47 14.55
CA LEU A 18 28.29 3.07 13.55
C LEU A 18 27.91 1.96 12.56
N GLN A 19 26.77 1.31 12.79
CA GLN A 19 26.16 0.44 11.79
C GLN A 19 25.70 1.33 10.64
N ALA A 20 26.50 1.37 9.57
CA ALA A 20 26.10 1.96 8.31
C ALA A 20 24.82 1.24 7.84
N SER A 21 23.69 1.93 7.93
CA SER A 21 22.41 1.41 7.46
C SER A 21 22.49 1.27 5.94
N ALA A 22 22.18 0.09 5.41
CA ALA A 22 22.14 -0.10 3.96
C ALA A 22 21.14 0.88 3.31
N PRO A 23 21.37 1.32 2.05
CA PRO A 23 20.46 2.19 1.34
C PRO A 23 19.04 1.59 1.29
N PRO A 24 17.97 2.40 1.40
CA PRO A 24 16.62 1.90 1.32
C PRO A 24 16.40 1.19 -0.03
N PRO A 25 15.68 0.05 -0.04
CA PRO A 25 15.41 -0.67 -1.26
C PRO A 25 14.62 0.20 -2.26
N LYS A 26 14.93 0.05 -3.55
CA LYS A 26 14.21 0.75 -4.63
C LYS A 26 12.72 0.36 -4.59
N PRO A 27 11.79 1.34 -4.67
CA PRO A 27 10.35 1.04 -4.73
C PRO A 27 10.00 0.10 -5.89
N ASP A 28 9.12 -0.85 -5.61
CA ASP A 28 8.58 -1.79 -6.59
C ASP A 28 7.15 -1.43 -7.04
N LEU A 29 6.53 -2.26 -7.90
CA LEU A 29 5.18 -1.97 -8.40
C LEU A 29 4.11 -1.95 -7.29
N ALA A 30 4.29 -2.77 -6.25
CA ALA A 30 3.38 -2.81 -5.12
C ALA A 30 3.50 -1.54 -4.27
N ASP A 31 4.71 -1.00 -4.10
CA ASP A 31 4.91 0.29 -3.43
C ASP A 31 4.20 1.43 -4.17
N LEU A 32 4.22 1.42 -5.52
CA LEU A 32 3.58 2.45 -6.34
C LEU A 32 2.05 2.46 -6.22
N VAL A 33 1.42 1.29 -6.09
CA VAL A 33 -0.05 1.19 -6.05
C VAL A 33 -0.62 1.15 -4.64
N SER A 34 0.19 0.86 -3.62
CA SER A 34 -0.29 0.72 -2.22
C SER A 34 -0.87 2.03 -1.68
N GLY A 35 -2.09 1.98 -1.18
CA GLY A 35 -2.81 3.15 -0.69
C GLY A 35 -4.30 2.86 -0.47
N ASN A 36 -5.00 3.88 -0.02
CA ASN A 36 -6.46 3.84 0.11
C ASN A 36 -7.08 4.47 -1.13
N TYR A 37 -8.18 3.87 -1.58
CA TYR A 37 -8.95 4.34 -2.71
C TYR A 37 -10.42 4.41 -2.31
N ALA A 38 -11.10 5.47 -2.76
CA ALA A 38 -12.53 5.66 -2.58
C ALA A 38 -13.23 5.64 -3.94
N GLY A 39 -14.39 4.99 -3.98
CA GLY A 39 -15.15 4.83 -5.21
C GLY A 39 -16.38 3.96 -5.00
N ASP A 40 -16.90 3.42 -6.09
CA ASP A 40 -18.23 2.83 -6.12
C ASP A 40 -18.21 1.45 -6.76
N VAL A 41 -19.10 0.57 -6.27
CA VAL A 41 -19.45 -0.67 -6.96
C VAL A 41 -20.35 -0.32 -8.12
N ILE A 42 -19.79 -0.37 -9.33
CA ILE A 42 -20.50 -0.08 -10.57
C ILE A 42 -21.47 -1.21 -10.90
N SER A 43 -21.07 -2.46 -10.63
CA SER A 43 -21.90 -3.65 -10.90
C SER A 43 -21.63 -4.77 -9.88
N ASP A 44 -22.69 -5.42 -9.40
CA ASP A 44 -22.65 -6.65 -8.62
C ASP A 44 -23.70 -7.64 -9.18
N ALA A 45 -23.26 -8.78 -9.72
CA ALA A 45 -24.15 -9.79 -10.29
C ALA A 45 -25.17 -10.39 -9.30
N ARG A 46 -24.93 -10.28 -8.00
CA ARG A 46 -25.80 -10.84 -6.95
C ARG A 46 -26.37 -9.76 -6.02
N GLY A 47 -26.31 -8.49 -6.42
CA GLY A 47 -26.69 -7.36 -5.58
C GLY A 47 -26.99 -6.09 -6.37
N SER A 48 -27.08 -4.98 -5.65
CA SER A 48 -27.21 -3.64 -6.23
C SER A 48 -25.87 -2.92 -6.19
N SER A 49 -25.68 -1.94 -7.08
CA SER A 49 -24.60 -0.96 -7.00
C SER A 49 -24.55 -0.30 -5.62
N ARG A 50 -23.35 0.10 -5.20
CA ARG A 50 -23.08 0.70 -3.88
C ARG A 50 -22.09 1.83 -4.02
N ASP A 51 -22.46 2.97 -3.47
CA ASP A 51 -21.59 4.14 -3.42
C ASP A 51 -20.73 4.13 -2.16
N ASN A 52 -19.66 4.93 -2.15
CA ASN A 52 -18.79 5.16 -0.99
C ASN A 52 -18.17 3.87 -0.43
N VAL A 53 -17.67 3.02 -1.34
CA VAL A 53 -16.95 1.80 -1.01
C VAL A 53 -15.44 2.08 -1.03
N ASP A 54 -14.82 1.89 0.13
CA ASP A 54 -13.38 2.04 0.30
C ASP A 54 -12.64 0.75 -0.04
N VAL A 55 -11.49 0.90 -0.68
CA VAL A 55 -10.56 -0.17 -1.00
C VAL A 55 -9.18 0.20 -0.48
N THR A 56 -8.59 -0.69 0.32
CA THR A 56 -7.19 -0.61 0.75
C THR A 56 -6.35 -1.60 -0.04
N VAL A 57 -5.31 -1.09 -0.69
CA VAL A 57 -4.29 -1.88 -1.38
C VAL A 57 -3.01 -1.85 -0.54
N SER A 58 -2.54 -3.02 -0.11
CA SER A 58 -1.37 -3.16 0.76
C SER A 58 -0.33 -4.07 0.12
N ARG A 59 0.92 -3.60 0.01
CA ARG A 59 2.06 -4.46 -0.35
C ARG A 59 2.24 -5.58 0.67
N ILE A 60 2.38 -6.81 0.18
CA ILE A 60 2.63 -8.00 1.02
C ILE A 60 3.90 -8.77 0.62
N ALA A 61 4.39 -8.57 -0.60
CA ALA A 61 5.61 -9.17 -1.13
C ALA A 61 6.08 -8.37 -2.37
N PRO A 62 7.27 -8.65 -2.93
CA PRO A 62 7.74 -7.96 -4.13
C PRO A 62 6.71 -8.03 -5.27
N ASN A 63 6.34 -6.86 -5.81
CA ASN A 63 5.30 -6.73 -6.85
C ASN A 63 4.00 -7.49 -6.52
N THR A 64 3.64 -7.60 -5.25
CA THR A 64 2.45 -8.34 -4.81
C THR A 64 1.68 -7.55 -3.77
N VAL A 65 0.37 -7.42 -3.97
CA VAL A 65 -0.52 -6.67 -3.09
C VAL A 65 -1.67 -7.53 -2.59
N SER A 66 -2.17 -7.19 -1.41
CA SER A 66 -3.46 -7.61 -0.87
C SER A 66 -4.46 -6.45 -1.00
N VAL A 67 -5.64 -6.76 -1.49
CA VAL A 67 -6.76 -5.83 -1.69
C VAL A 67 -7.83 -6.18 -0.69
N LYS A 68 -8.28 -5.21 0.10
CA LYS A 68 -9.38 -5.35 1.04
C LYS A 68 -10.40 -4.24 0.79
N SER A 69 -11.68 -4.60 0.78
CA SER A 69 -12.78 -3.64 0.61
C SER A 69 -13.61 -3.50 1.89
N SER A 70 -14.26 -2.33 2.06
CA SER A 70 -15.35 -2.15 3.03
C SER A 70 -16.65 -2.84 2.61
N TYR A 71 -16.79 -3.20 1.33
CA TYR A 71 -17.95 -3.92 0.80
C TYR A 71 -17.75 -5.44 0.93
N SER A 72 -18.57 -6.09 1.77
CA SER A 72 -18.42 -7.49 2.16
C SER A 72 -18.49 -8.52 1.03
N ARG A 73 -19.01 -8.13 -0.14
CA ARG A 73 -19.08 -8.98 -1.33
C ARG A 73 -17.79 -9.01 -2.14
N ILE A 74 -16.88 -8.06 -1.89
CA ILE A 74 -15.52 -8.07 -2.42
C ILE A 74 -14.62 -8.69 -1.34
N PRO A 75 -14.27 -9.99 -1.44
CA PRO A 75 -13.38 -10.63 -0.49
C PRO A 75 -11.97 -10.03 -0.55
N THR A 76 -11.17 -10.29 0.49
CA THR A 76 -9.74 -9.99 0.44
C THR A 76 -9.08 -10.83 -0.66
N ARG A 77 -8.39 -10.17 -1.61
CA ARG A 77 -7.70 -10.83 -2.73
C ARG A 77 -6.24 -10.43 -2.83
N THR A 78 -5.42 -11.35 -3.31
CA THR A 78 -3.99 -11.13 -3.52
C THR A 78 -3.70 -11.11 -5.01
N PHE A 79 -2.98 -10.09 -5.47
CA PHE A 79 -2.56 -9.94 -6.86
C PHE A 79 -1.04 -9.85 -6.97
N ARG A 80 -0.46 -10.64 -7.86
CA ARG A 80 0.88 -10.36 -8.40
C ARG A 80 0.73 -9.30 -9.49
N LEU A 81 1.68 -8.38 -9.56
CA LEU A 81 1.60 -7.21 -10.42
C LEU A 81 2.59 -7.28 -11.58
N GLU A 82 2.18 -6.70 -12.70
CA GLU A 82 3.05 -6.39 -13.82
C GLU A 82 2.77 -5.00 -14.39
N ARG A 83 3.77 -4.44 -15.08
CA ARG A 83 3.66 -3.17 -15.77
C ARG A 83 3.22 -3.44 -17.21
N VAL A 84 2.10 -2.85 -17.62
CA VAL A 84 1.59 -2.94 -18.99
C VAL A 84 1.47 -1.53 -19.53
N MET A 85 2.44 -1.14 -20.37
CA MET A 85 2.57 0.22 -20.90
C MET A 85 2.56 1.26 -19.76
N ASP A 86 1.49 2.04 -19.66
CA ASP A 86 1.30 3.09 -18.66
C ASP A 86 0.51 2.67 -17.42
N THR A 87 0.06 1.42 -17.38
CA THR A 87 -0.76 0.86 -16.30
C THR A 87 0.01 -0.17 -15.48
N ILE A 88 -0.48 -0.42 -14.26
CA ILE A 88 -0.08 -1.57 -13.44
C ILE A 88 -1.28 -2.49 -13.33
N GLN A 89 -1.09 -3.77 -13.65
CA GLN A 89 -2.17 -4.76 -13.72
C GLN A 89 -1.85 -6.03 -12.95
N ASN A 90 -2.85 -6.87 -12.68
CA ASN A 90 -2.61 -8.24 -12.21
C ASN A 90 -1.92 -9.07 -13.29
N LYS A 91 -0.96 -9.88 -12.86
CA LYS A 91 -0.27 -10.86 -13.70
C LYS A 91 -1.08 -12.15 -13.78
N GLY A 92 -1.92 -12.25 -14.81
CA GLY A 92 -2.81 -13.39 -15.06
C GLY A 92 -3.97 -13.52 -14.09
N GLY A 93 -4.74 -14.61 -14.21
CA GLY A 93 -6.02 -14.80 -13.52
C GLY A 93 -7.20 -14.22 -14.32
N GLU A 94 -8.41 -14.46 -13.82
CA GLU A 94 -9.66 -14.01 -14.46
C GLU A 94 -10.19 -12.70 -13.87
N GLU A 95 -9.66 -12.31 -12.71
CA GLU A 95 -10.00 -11.07 -12.01
C GLU A 95 -9.29 -9.87 -12.66
N VAL A 96 -9.82 -8.67 -12.43
CA VAL A 96 -9.22 -7.41 -12.89
C VAL A 96 -8.65 -6.66 -11.70
N PHE A 97 -7.38 -6.29 -11.81
CA PHE A 97 -6.74 -5.24 -11.03
C PHE A 97 -6.05 -4.31 -12.02
N LEU A 98 -6.46 -3.05 -12.11
CA LEU A 98 -5.89 -2.10 -13.04
C LEU A 98 -5.72 -0.73 -12.38
N VAL A 99 -4.48 -0.24 -12.37
CA VAL A 99 -4.13 1.09 -11.87
C VAL A 99 -3.58 1.95 -13.01
N GLU A 100 -4.13 3.15 -13.16
CA GLU A 100 -3.66 4.16 -14.11
C GLU A 100 -2.87 5.26 -13.38
N LEU A 101 -1.55 5.12 -13.30
CA LEU A 101 -0.70 6.05 -12.55
C LEU A 101 -0.62 7.46 -13.16
N LYS A 102 -0.98 7.62 -14.44
CA LYS A 102 -0.93 8.93 -15.12
C LYS A 102 -2.18 9.78 -14.87
N LYS A 103 -3.25 9.19 -14.31
CA LYS A 103 -4.43 9.96 -13.91
C LYS A 103 -4.16 10.69 -12.60
N SER A 104 -4.77 11.87 -12.48
CA SER A 104 -4.76 12.66 -11.25
C SER A 104 -6.22 12.97 -10.88
N PRO A 105 -6.75 12.40 -9.79
CA PRO A 105 -6.12 11.41 -8.90
C PRO A 105 -5.86 10.05 -9.59
N ILE A 106 -4.94 9.26 -9.04
CA ILE A 106 -4.63 7.90 -9.55
C ILE A 106 -5.90 7.06 -9.48
N SER A 107 -6.28 6.39 -10.58
CA SER A 107 -7.48 5.54 -10.60
C SER A 107 -7.16 4.06 -10.42
N LEU A 108 -8.09 3.34 -9.79
CA LEU A 108 -8.09 1.89 -9.63
C LEU A 108 -9.42 1.33 -10.14
N MET A 109 -9.35 0.26 -10.95
CA MET A 109 -10.48 -0.57 -11.33
C MET A 109 -10.25 -2.00 -10.83
N LEU A 110 -11.32 -2.59 -10.27
CA LEU A 110 -11.34 -3.96 -9.78
C LEU A 110 -12.49 -4.74 -10.40
N THR A 111 -12.27 -6.03 -10.63
CA THR A 111 -13.36 -7.01 -10.78
C THR A 111 -12.97 -8.28 -10.03
N ILE A 112 -13.73 -8.60 -8.97
CA ILE A 112 -13.49 -9.72 -8.05
C ILE A 112 -14.84 -10.39 -7.78
N ASP A 113 -14.92 -11.71 -7.96
CA ASP A 113 -16.12 -12.52 -7.69
C ASP A 113 -17.45 -11.90 -8.23
N ASP A 114 -17.40 -11.49 -9.51
CA ASP A 114 -18.49 -10.83 -10.27
C ASP A 114 -18.93 -9.44 -9.74
N VAL A 115 -18.07 -8.79 -8.95
CA VAL A 115 -18.26 -7.42 -8.49
C VAL A 115 -17.24 -6.50 -9.13
N SER A 116 -17.71 -5.53 -9.91
CA SER A 116 -16.89 -4.49 -10.52
C SER A 116 -16.95 -3.22 -9.68
N TRP A 117 -15.79 -2.71 -9.31
CA TRP A 117 -15.62 -1.49 -8.52
C TRP A 117 -14.64 -0.56 -9.24
N ALA A 118 -14.88 0.75 -9.18
CA ALA A 118 -13.92 1.73 -9.64
C ALA A 118 -13.84 2.91 -8.67
N GLY A 119 -12.65 3.46 -8.55
CA GLY A 119 -12.40 4.60 -7.69
C GLY A 119 -11.05 5.23 -7.94
N VAL A 120 -10.71 6.16 -7.06
CA VAL A 120 -9.50 6.95 -7.14
C VAL A 120 -8.78 6.98 -5.80
N ARG A 121 -7.47 7.22 -5.83
CA ARG A 121 -6.65 7.25 -4.62
C ARG A 121 -7.09 8.39 -3.70
N SER A 122 -7.43 8.02 -2.47
CA SER A 122 -7.79 8.95 -1.40
C SER A 122 -6.52 9.62 -0.87
N GLY A 123 -6.53 10.96 -0.81
CA GLY A 123 -5.37 11.76 -0.38
C GLY A 123 -4.62 12.45 -1.51
N ASP A 124 -4.94 12.14 -2.77
CA ASP A 124 -4.49 12.90 -3.96
C ASP A 124 -5.48 14.04 -4.31
N ALA A 125 -6.38 14.40 -3.39
CA ALA A 125 -7.23 15.58 -3.53
C ALA A 125 -6.30 16.79 -3.71
N ILE A 126 -6.32 17.37 -4.92
CA ILE A 126 -5.62 18.62 -5.22
C ILE A 126 -6.14 19.66 -4.21
N PRO A 127 -5.25 20.41 -3.52
CA PRO A 127 -5.66 21.50 -2.64
C PRO A 127 -6.50 22.56 -3.38
#